data_AF-A0A5D2YAF9-F1
#
_entry.id   AF-A0A5D2YAF9-F1
#
_cell.length_a   1.000
_cell.length_b   1.000
_cell.length_c   1.000
_cell.angle_alpha   90.00
_cell.angle_beta   90.00
_cell.angle_gamma   90.00
#
_symmetry.space_group_name_H-M   'P 1'
#
loop_
_entity.id
_entity.type
_entity.pdbx_description
1 polymer ?
#
loop_
_entity_poly.entity_id
_entity_poly.type
_entity_poly.pdbx_seq_one_letter_code
_entity_poly.pdbx_strand_id
1 'polypeptide(L)'
;MKVGRYAVLLAARDSEFVEKVYGGYFNVFIAAFGEEGERWDLFRVVDDEFPDMSELYKYDGFVISGSPYDAYGNDYWILKLCFLLQTLDAMEKKVLGICFGHQVLCRSLGGKVGKACSGWDIGLRTVKVVKDLWVPSSLEELDEMPSSLSIIECHQDEVFEVPMGAQVVAFS
;
A
#
# COMPACT_ATOMS: atom_id res chain seq x y z
N MET A 1 16.79 -22.40 4.11
CA MET A 1 16.18 -21.13 4.56
C MET A 1 14.76 -21.10 4.03
N LYS A 2 13.77 -20.69 4.84
CA LYS A 2 12.39 -20.56 4.33
C LYS A 2 12.39 -19.38 3.37
N VAL A 3 12.14 -19.67 2.10
CA VAL A 3 11.95 -18.66 1.06
C VAL A 3 10.63 -17.93 1.34
N GLY A 4 10.64 -16.60 1.40
CA GLY A 4 9.45 -15.79 1.63
C GLY A 4 8.45 -15.89 0.47
N ARG A 5 7.15 -15.88 0.79
CA ARG A 5 6.07 -15.80 -0.20
C ARG A 5 5.24 -14.55 0.02
N TYR A 6 5.12 -13.71 -0.99
CA TYR A 6 4.42 -12.44 -0.94
C TYR A 6 3.36 -12.34 -2.04
N ALA A 7 2.44 -11.41 -1.87
CA ALA A 7 1.39 -11.14 -2.86
C ALA A 7 1.33 -9.65 -3.19
N VAL A 8 1.21 -9.34 -4.47
CA VAL A 8 0.83 -8.01 -4.96
C VAL A 8 -0.67 -8.00 -5.24
N LEU A 9 -1.40 -7.18 -4.50
CA LEU A 9 -2.81 -6.86 -4.72
C LEU A 9 -2.88 -5.64 -5.65
N LEU A 10 -2.99 -5.90 -6.95
CA LEU A 10 -2.95 -4.86 -7.97
C LEU A 10 -4.34 -4.23 -8.16
N ALA A 11 -4.46 -2.98 -7.71
CA ALA A 11 -5.67 -2.17 -7.72
C ALA A 11 -5.78 -1.27 -8.96
N ALA A 12 -4.99 -1.54 -10.01
CA ALA A 12 -5.02 -0.83 -11.28
C ALA A 12 -4.82 -1.81 -12.43
N ARG A 13 -5.34 -1.46 -13.61
CA ARG A 13 -4.99 -2.16 -14.85
C ARG A 13 -3.69 -1.58 -15.39
N ASP A 14 -2.88 -2.44 -16.01
CA ASP A 14 -1.65 -2.01 -16.66
C ASP A 14 -1.97 -1.00 -17.77
N SER A 15 -1.25 0.11 -17.78
CA SER A 15 -1.32 1.07 -18.89
C SER A 15 -0.39 0.62 -20.01
N GLU A 16 -0.70 0.99 -21.26
CA GLU A 16 0.17 0.67 -22.41
C GLU A 16 1.62 1.12 -22.18
N PHE A 17 1.81 2.27 -21.54
CA PHE A 17 3.13 2.76 -21.17
C PHE A 17 3.85 1.81 -20.21
N VAL A 18 3.19 1.36 -19.14
CA VAL A 18 3.81 0.51 -18.13
C VAL A 18 4.04 -0.90 -18.66
N GLU A 19 3.14 -1.44 -19.47
CA GLU A 19 3.38 -2.69 -20.20
C GLU A 19 4.62 -2.58 -21.08
N LYS A 20 4.74 -1.51 -21.87
CA LYS A 20 5.86 -1.32 -22.80
C LYS A 20 7.19 -1.10 -22.11
N VAL A 21 7.22 -0.32 -21.03
CA VAL A 21 8.47 0.10 -20.37
C VAL A 21 8.90 -0.89 -19.29
N TYR A 22 7.96 -1.46 -18.54
CA TYR A 22 8.24 -2.29 -17.37
C TYR A 22 7.72 -3.73 -17.50
N GLY A 23 6.91 -4.04 -18.53
CA GLY A 23 6.23 -5.34 -18.63
C GLY A 23 5.05 -5.48 -17.67
N GLY A 24 4.47 -4.37 -17.22
CA GLY A 24 3.35 -4.32 -16.27
C GLY A 24 3.76 -3.87 -14.86
N TYR A 25 2.79 -3.41 -14.08
CA TYR A 25 3.00 -2.90 -12.73
C TYR A 25 3.56 -3.97 -11.79
N PHE A 26 3.20 -5.24 -11.98
CA PHE A 26 3.76 -6.33 -11.18
C PHE A 26 5.29 -6.31 -11.19
N ASN A 27 5.91 -6.15 -12.36
CA ASN A 27 7.37 -6.08 -12.47
C ASN A 27 7.97 -4.85 -11.80
N VAL A 28 7.23 -3.72 -11.72
CA VAL A 28 7.66 -2.55 -10.95
C VAL A 28 7.78 -2.90 -9.46
N PHE A 29 6.81 -3.64 -8.92
CA PHE A 29 6.86 -4.12 -7.53
C PHE A 29 7.98 -5.13 -7.30
N ILE A 30 8.18 -6.09 -8.22
CA ILE A 30 9.26 -7.06 -8.11
C ILE A 30 10.63 -6.39 -8.18
N ALA A 31 10.82 -5.42 -9.08
CA ALA A 31 12.06 -4.66 -9.16
C ALA A 31 12.33 -3.81 -7.91
N ALA A 32 11.28 -3.34 -7.23
CA ALA A 32 11.40 -2.52 -6.03
C ALA A 32 11.60 -3.34 -4.74
N PHE A 33 10.98 -4.51 -4.63
CA PHE A 33 10.87 -5.24 -3.36
C PHE A 33 11.30 -6.71 -3.40
N GLY A 34 11.45 -7.30 -4.59
CA GLY A 34 11.72 -8.73 -4.72
C GLY A 34 13.19 -9.07 -4.47
N GLU A 35 13.43 -10.11 -3.68
CA GLU A 35 14.76 -10.68 -3.46
C GLU A 35 14.94 -12.06 -4.12
N GLU A 36 16.20 -12.49 -4.30
CA GLU A 36 16.50 -13.78 -4.92
C GLU A 36 15.91 -14.94 -4.11
N GLY A 37 15.21 -15.82 -4.82
CA GLY A 37 14.57 -16.99 -4.27
C GLY A 37 13.12 -16.76 -3.85
N GLU A 38 12.70 -15.53 -3.52
CA GLU A 38 11.33 -15.23 -3.08
C GLU A 38 10.26 -15.57 -4.13
N ARG A 39 9.07 -15.95 -3.63
CA ARG A 39 7.91 -16.16 -4.48
C ARG A 39 6.94 -14.99 -4.35
N TRP A 40 6.58 -14.40 -5.48
CA TRP A 40 5.59 -13.35 -5.55
C TRP A 40 4.41 -13.77 -6.43
N ASP A 41 3.20 -13.72 -5.88
CA ASP A 41 1.97 -13.96 -6.65
C ASP A 41 1.24 -12.64 -6.93
N LEU A 42 0.55 -12.55 -8.06
CA LEU A 42 -0.22 -11.38 -8.48
C LEU A 42 -1.71 -11.66 -8.35
N PHE A 43 -2.44 -10.73 -7.75
CA PHE A 43 -3.90 -10.72 -7.71
C PHE A 43 -4.41 -9.38 -8.24
N ARG A 44 -5.11 -9.37 -9.37
CA ARG A 44 -5.73 -8.15 -9.92
C ARG A 44 -7.04 -7.88 -9.19
N VAL A 45 -6.95 -7.32 -8.00
CA VAL A 45 -8.13 -7.03 -7.16
C VAL A 45 -9.10 -6.05 -7.83
N VAL A 46 -8.62 -5.18 -8.72
CA VAL A 46 -9.47 -4.30 -9.54
C VAL A 46 -10.38 -5.06 -10.51
N ASP A 47 -9.99 -6.28 -10.88
CA ASP A 47 -10.73 -7.19 -11.77
C ASP A 47 -11.42 -8.31 -10.97
N ASP A 48 -11.61 -8.12 -9.66
CA ASP A 48 -12.19 -9.08 -8.71
C ASP A 48 -11.40 -10.40 -8.53
N GLU A 49 -10.12 -10.41 -8.90
CA GLU A 49 -9.19 -11.51 -8.64
C GLU A 49 -8.55 -11.33 -7.26
N PHE A 50 -8.94 -12.17 -6.29
CA PHE A 50 -8.46 -12.12 -4.91
C PHE A 50 -7.82 -13.45 -4.49
N PRO A 51 -6.87 -13.43 -3.52
CA PRO A 51 -6.40 -14.65 -2.90
C PRO A 51 -7.53 -15.39 -2.19
N ASP A 52 -7.46 -16.72 -2.19
CA ASP A 52 -8.36 -17.54 -1.37
C ASP A 52 -8.07 -17.27 0.12
N MET A 53 -9.12 -16.95 0.87
CA MET A 53 -9.04 -16.68 2.31
C MET A 53 -8.42 -17.83 3.09
N SER A 54 -8.65 -19.08 2.64
CA SER A 54 -8.08 -20.27 3.24
C SER A 54 -6.57 -20.43 2.98
N GLU A 55 -6.00 -19.70 2.01
CA GLU A 55 -4.59 -19.78 1.65
C GLU A 55 -3.74 -18.61 2.18
N LEU A 56 -4.35 -17.58 2.78
CA LEU A 56 -3.65 -16.39 3.28
C LEU A 56 -2.51 -16.70 4.25
N TYR A 57 -2.63 -17.79 5.02
CA TYR A 57 -1.61 -18.21 5.97
C TYR A 57 -0.26 -18.52 5.29
N LYS A 58 -0.27 -18.88 4.00
CA LYS A 58 0.92 -19.23 3.20
C LYS A 58 1.79 -18.02 2.85
N TYR A 59 1.28 -16.80 2.97
CA TYR A 59 1.98 -15.57 2.63
C TYR A 59 2.63 -14.95 3.87
N ASP A 60 3.85 -14.45 3.72
CA ASP A 60 4.59 -13.74 4.74
C ASP A 60 4.28 -12.22 4.72
N GLY A 61 3.80 -11.69 3.59
CA GLY A 61 3.32 -10.32 3.48
C GLY A 61 2.58 -9.98 2.18
N PHE A 62 1.98 -8.79 2.14
CA PHE A 62 1.16 -8.30 1.03
C PHE A 62 1.53 -6.87 0.67
N VAL A 63 1.48 -6.52 -0.62
CA VAL A 63 1.64 -5.16 -1.12
C VAL A 63 0.41 -4.76 -1.92
N ILE A 64 -0.16 -3.58 -1.66
CA ILE A 64 -1.32 -3.04 -2.36
C ILE A 64 -0.86 -1.85 -3.20
N SER A 65 -1.17 -1.88 -4.49
CA SER A 65 -0.76 -0.82 -5.40
C SER A 65 -1.56 0.48 -5.25
N GLY A 66 -1.10 1.52 -5.96
CA GLY A 66 -1.94 2.65 -6.30
C GLY A 66 -3.12 2.24 -7.21
N SER A 67 -4.07 3.15 -7.37
CA SER A 67 -5.28 2.98 -8.18
C SER A 67 -5.74 4.33 -8.72
N PRO A 68 -6.37 4.38 -9.90
CA PRO A 68 -7.10 5.57 -10.34
C PRO A 68 -8.49 5.71 -9.68
N TYR A 69 -8.90 4.75 -8.86
CA TYR A 69 -10.18 4.78 -8.15
C TYR A 69 -10.08 5.50 -6.81
N ASP A 70 -11.20 6.02 -6.33
CA ASP A 70 -11.30 6.67 -5.02
C ASP A 70 -11.20 5.62 -3.89
N ALA A 71 -10.28 5.80 -2.93
CA ALA A 71 -10.06 4.85 -1.83
C ALA A 71 -11.25 4.77 -0.86
N TYR A 72 -12.09 5.81 -0.84
CA TYR A 72 -13.33 5.87 -0.08
C TYR A 72 -14.56 5.38 -0.88
N GLY A 73 -14.37 4.99 -2.14
CA GLY A 73 -15.43 4.47 -3.02
C GLY A 73 -16.05 3.17 -2.51
N ASN A 74 -17.27 2.87 -2.95
CA ASN A 74 -18.02 1.68 -2.54
C ASN A 74 -18.17 0.64 -3.68
N ASP A 75 -17.29 0.68 -4.67
CA ASP A 75 -17.23 -0.38 -5.68
C ASP A 75 -17.03 -1.73 -4.98
N TYR A 76 -17.68 -2.77 -5.50
CA TYR A 76 -17.74 -4.09 -4.84
C TYR A 76 -16.34 -4.63 -4.49
N TRP A 77 -15.39 -4.52 -5.42
CA TRP A 77 -14.02 -4.98 -5.21
C TRP A 77 -13.28 -4.17 -4.14
N ILE A 78 -13.57 -2.88 -3.98
CA ILE A 78 -12.97 -2.04 -2.93
C ILE A 78 -13.49 -2.48 -1.56
N LEU A 79 -14.79 -2.73 -1.43
CA LEU A 79 -15.37 -3.23 -0.18
C LEU A 79 -14.82 -4.63 0.18
N LYS A 80 -14.67 -5.50 -0.83
CA LYS A 80 -14.05 -6.82 -0.68
C LYS A 80 -12.58 -6.72 -0.29
N LEU A 81 -11.84 -5.76 -0.86
CA LEU A 81 -10.48 -5.44 -0.46
C LEU A 81 -10.44 -4.98 1.01
N CYS A 82 -11.34 -4.08 1.44
CA CYS A 82 -11.39 -3.67 2.84
C CYS A 82 -11.58 -4.85 3.80
N PHE A 83 -12.47 -5.79 3.46
CA PHE A 83 -12.69 -7.00 4.25
C PHE A 83 -11.46 -7.92 4.29
N LEU A 84 -10.77 -8.09 3.16
CA LEU A 84 -9.50 -8.81 3.12
C LEU A 84 -8.45 -8.15 4.03
N LEU A 85 -8.32 -6.82 3.99
CA LEU A 85 -7.34 -6.09 4.78
C LEU A 85 -7.60 -6.18 6.29
N GLN A 86 -8.87 -6.12 6.70
CA GLN A 86 -9.26 -6.40 8.09
C GLN A 86 -8.88 -7.82 8.52
N THR A 87 -9.03 -8.80 7.62
CA THR A 87 -8.65 -10.18 7.89
C THR A 87 -7.13 -10.33 8.00
N LEU A 88 -6.37 -9.70 7.11
CA LEU A 88 -4.91 -9.71 7.15
C LEU A 88 -4.36 -9.08 8.43
N ASP A 89 -4.95 -7.98 8.87
CA ASP A 89 -4.61 -7.31 10.13
C ASP A 89 -4.90 -8.21 11.34
N ALA A 90 -6.08 -8.83 11.39
CA ALA A 90 -6.44 -9.80 12.44
C ALA A 90 -5.54 -11.05 12.47
N MET A 91 -4.92 -11.39 11.33
CA MET A 91 -3.92 -12.46 11.21
C MET A 91 -2.49 -11.99 11.47
N GLU A 92 -2.29 -10.72 11.84
CA GLU A 92 -0.99 -10.08 12.05
C GLU A 92 -0.06 -10.20 10.82
N LYS A 93 -0.64 -10.19 9.61
CA LYS A 93 0.12 -10.22 8.36
C LYS A 93 0.73 -8.85 8.10
N LYS A 94 1.95 -8.83 7.57
CA LYS A 94 2.59 -7.59 7.10
C LYS A 94 1.91 -7.11 5.83
N VAL A 95 1.46 -5.86 5.82
CA VAL A 95 0.81 -5.24 4.66
C VAL A 95 1.42 -3.88 4.37
N LEU A 96 1.86 -3.67 3.14
CA LEU A 96 2.33 -2.38 2.63
C LEU A 96 1.30 -1.83 1.64
N GLY A 97 0.85 -0.60 1.85
CA GLY A 97 -0.02 0.11 0.90
C GLY A 97 0.70 1.27 0.23
N ILE A 98 0.50 1.49 -1.07
CA ILE A 98 1.07 2.61 -1.83
C ILE A 98 -0.04 3.48 -2.42
N CYS A 99 -0.02 4.80 -2.19
CA CYS A 99 -1.06 5.73 -2.67
C CYS A 99 -2.47 5.22 -2.27
N PHE A 100 -3.37 4.92 -3.22
CA PHE A 100 -4.64 4.24 -2.94
C PHE A 100 -4.51 3.08 -1.94
N GLY A 101 -3.47 2.25 -2.05
CA GLY A 101 -3.24 1.11 -1.17
C GLY A 101 -3.08 1.50 0.30
N HIS A 102 -2.39 2.60 0.62
CA HIS A 102 -2.25 3.06 2.01
C HIS A 102 -3.55 3.67 2.53
N GLN A 103 -4.28 4.37 1.66
CA GLN A 103 -5.56 5.01 1.97
C GLN A 103 -6.62 3.95 2.27
N VAL A 104 -6.79 2.97 1.37
CA VAL A 104 -7.78 1.89 1.57
C VAL A 104 -7.42 1.03 2.79
N LEU A 105 -6.13 0.81 3.08
CA LEU A 105 -5.69 0.16 4.31
C LEU A 105 -6.10 0.98 5.55
N CYS A 106 -5.82 2.28 5.57
CA CYS A 106 -6.25 3.16 6.68
C CYS A 106 -7.76 3.11 6.87
N ARG A 107 -8.53 3.25 5.79
CA ARG A 107 -10.00 3.14 5.81
C ARG A 107 -10.46 1.80 6.38
N SER A 108 -9.84 0.70 5.96
CA SER A 108 -10.21 -0.66 6.38
C SER A 108 -10.08 -0.87 7.87
N LEU A 109 -9.10 -0.21 8.49
CA LEU A 109 -8.79 -0.31 9.92
C LEU A 109 -9.45 0.81 10.74
N GLY A 110 -10.42 1.53 10.18
CA GLY A 110 -11.21 2.54 10.89
C GLY A 110 -10.65 3.96 10.84
N GLY A 111 -9.62 4.21 10.04
CA GLY A 111 -9.20 5.55 9.67
C GLY A 111 -10.21 6.24 8.75
N LYS A 112 -10.10 7.56 8.63
CA LYS A 112 -10.97 8.39 7.80
C LYS A 112 -10.23 8.83 6.54
N VAL A 113 -10.77 8.45 5.40
CA VAL A 113 -10.26 8.80 4.08
C VAL A 113 -11.34 9.52 3.30
N GLY A 114 -10.94 10.51 2.52
CA GLY A 114 -11.85 11.16 1.59
C GLY A 114 -11.13 12.07 0.63
N LYS A 115 -11.91 12.68 -0.25
CA LYS A 115 -11.40 13.63 -1.23
C LYS A 115 -10.75 14.85 -0.56
N ALA A 116 -9.56 15.21 -1.00
CA ALA A 116 -8.84 16.40 -0.57
C ALA A 116 -9.67 17.66 -0.87
N CYS A 117 -9.75 18.58 0.10
CA CYS A 117 -10.45 19.86 -0.06
C CYS A 117 -9.74 20.80 -1.06
N SER A 118 -8.44 20.61 -1.26
CA SER A 118 -7.56 21.36 -2.17
C SER A 118 -7.66 20.90 -3.63
N GLY A 119 -8.32 19.77 -3.90
CA GLY A 119 -8.36 19.17 -5.22
C GLY A 119 -7.14 18.28 -5.48
N TRP A 120 -6.61 18.29 -6.71
CA TRP A 120 -5.49 17.45 -7.09
C TRP A 120 -4.18 17.93 -6.45
N ASP A 121 -3.48 17.03 -5.78
CA ASP A 121 -2.08 17.20 -5.41
C ASP A 121 -1.20 16.40 -6.39
N ILE A 122 -0.48 17.12 -7.27
CA ILE A 122 0.42 16.54 -8.26
C ILE A 122 1.77 17.27 -8.20
N GLY A 123 2.85 16.51 -8.01
CA GLY A 123 4.22 17.00 -8.15
C GLY A 123 5.14 16.63 -6.99
N LEU A 124 6.28 17.31 -6.91
CA LEU A 124 7.25 17.09 -5.84
C LEU A 124 6.76 17.76 -4.54
N ARG A 125 6.72 17.00 -3.45
CA ARG A 125 6.31 17.45 -2.12
C ARG A 125 7.40 17.19 -1.11
N THR A 126 7.51 18.12 -0.15
CA THR A 126 8.42 17.99 0.98
C THR A 126 7.69 17.25 2.08
N VAL A 127 7.98 15.97 2.21
CA VAL A 127 7.43 15.11 3.26
C VAL A 127 8.34 15.21 4.48
N LYS A 128 7.79 15.61 5.62
CA LYS A 128 8.49 15.71 6.90
C LYS A 128 8.46 14.37 7.61
N VAL A 129 9.63 13.89 8.02
CA VAL A 129 9.77 12.66 8.81
C VAL A 129 9.63 13.01 10.28
N VAL A 130 8.76 12.30 11.00
CA VAL A 130 8.58 12.48 12.43
C VAL A 130 9.79 11.85 13.15
N LYS A 131 10.43 12.62 14.04
CA LYS A 131 11.59 12.18 14.82
C LYS A 131 11.17 11.58 16.16
N ASP A 132 12.06 10.79 16.75
CA ASP A 132 11.92 10.18 18.08
C ASP A 132 10.70 9.24 18.21
N LEU A 133 10.33 8.57 17.12
CA LEU A 133 9.26 7.59 17.14
C LEU A 133 9.73 6.28 17.76
N TRP A 134 8.87 5.65 18.56
CA TRP A 134 9.06 4.24 18.90
C TRP A 134 8.88 3.39 17.63
N VAL A 135 9.98 3.04 16.99
CA VAL A 135 10.00 2.14 15.84
C VAL A 135 10.49 0.76 16.26
N PRO A 136 9.91 -0.34 15.72
CA PRO A 136 10.51 -1.67 15.88
C PRO A 136 11.95 -1.66 15.39
N SER A 137 12.81 -2.51 15.96
CA SER A 137 14.24 -2.59 15.58
C SER A 137 14.48 -2.85 14.08
N SER A 138 13.49 -3.44 13.39
CA SER A 138 13.53 -3.63 11.93
C SER A 138 13.42 -2.33 11.13
N LEU A 139 13.17 -1.18 11.76
CA LEU A 139 13.01 0.13 11.13
C LEU A 139 13.93 1.19 11.78
N GLU A 140 15.03 0.78 12.43
CA GLU A 140 16.02 1.70 13.03
C GLU A 140 16.59 2.71 12.01
N GLU A 141 16.62 2.36 10.73
CA GLU A 141 17.02 3.26 9.64
C GLU A 141 16.14 4.52 9.52
N LEU A 142 14.91 4.52 10.06
CA LEU A 142 14.06 5.72 10.13
C LEU A 142 14.70 6.84 10.98
N ASP A 143 15.46 6.50 12.01
CA ASP A 143 16.14 7.49 12.85
C ASP A 143 17.29 8.16 12.07
N GLU A 144 17.94 7.42 11.17
CA GLU A 144 18.99 7.91 10.28
C GLU A 144 18.47 8.72 9.09
N MET A 145 17.17 8.64 8.77
CA MET A 145 16.58 9.41 7.67
C MET A 145 16.68 10.92 7.88
N PRO A 146 16.81 11.72 6.81
CA PRO A 146 16.73 13.18 6.91
C PRO A 146 15.36 13.61 7.46
N SER A 147 15.32 14.78 8.11
CA SER A 147 14.08 15.35 8.67
C SER A 147 13.00 15.65 7.61
N SER A 148 13.39 15.70 6.34
CA SER A 148 12.47 15.85 5.22
C SER A 148 12.98 15.14 3.97
N LEU A 149 12.05 14.63 3.18
CA LEU A 149 12.26 13.98 1.90
C LEU A 149 11.51 14.72 0.79
N SER A 150 12.05 14.69 -0.43
CA SER A 150 11.32 15.14 -1.62
C SER A 150 10.70 13.94 -2.31
N ILE A 151 9.37 13.83 -2.21
CA ILE A 151 8.60 12.67 -2.71
C ILE A 151 7.64 13.15 -3.80
N ILE A 152 7.46 12.34 -4.84
CA ILE A 152 6.47 12.61 -5.88
C ILE A 152 5.10 12.15 -5.37
N GLU A 153 4.14 13.06 -5.37
CA GLU A 153 2.76 12.80 -5.03
C GLU A 153 1.86 13.02 -6.25
N CYS A 154 0.84 12.17 -6.38
CA CYS A 154 -0.18 12.27 -7.41
C CYS A 154 -1.46 11.63 -6.84
N HIS A 155 -2.27 12.42 -6.16
CA HIS A 155 -3.50 11.96 -5.53
C HIS A 155 -4.54 13.08 -5.45
N GLN A 156 -5.79 12.69 -5.22
CA GLN A 156 -6.89 13.60 -4.91
C GLN A 156 -7.59 13.18 -3.60
N ASP A 157 -7.06 12.15 -2.94
CA ASP A 157 -7.61 11.52 -1.75
C ASP A 157 -6.59 11.63 -0.62
N GLU A 158 -7.07 11.93 0.59
CA GLU A 158 -6.23 12.10 1.76
C GLU A 158 -6.72 11.24 2.92
N VAL A 159 -5.78 10.81 3.77
CA VAL A 159 -6.08 10.24 5.08
C VAL A 159 -6.22 11.39 6.07
N PHE A 160 -7.45 11.68 6.48
CA PHE A 160 -7.74 12.73 7.47
C PHE A 160 -7.49 12.27 8.91
N GLU A 161 -7.76 11.01 9.20
CA GLU A 161 -7.61 10.41 10.53
C GLU A 161 -7.02 9.01 10.36
N VAL A 162 -5.92 8.72 11.05
CA VAL A 162 -5.31 7.38 11.03
C VAL A 162 -6.08 6.41 11.95
N PRO A 163 -6.01 5.09 11.69
CA PRO A 163 -6.58 4.07 12.57
C PRO A 163 -6.11 4.19 14.03
N MET A 164 -6.92 3.69 14.96
CA MET A 164 -6.52 3.57 16.37
C MET A 164 -5.27 2.68 16.49
N GLY A 165 -4.24 3.18 17.17
CA GLY A 165 -2.97 2.47 17.35
C GLY A 165 -1.97 2.64 16.21
N ALA A 166 -2.36 3.28 15.10
CA ALA A 166 -1.42 3.65 14.05
C ALA A 166 -0.55 4.84 14.48
N GLN A 167 0.68 4.87 13.99
CA GLN A 167 1.63 5.95 14.20
C GLN A 167 1.95 6.62 12.87
N VAL A 168 1.84 7.94 12.81
CA VAL A 168 2.25 8.72 11.63
C VAL A 168 3.77 8.84 11.64
N VAL A 169 4.42 8.26 10.62
CA VAL A 169 5.88 8.33 10.45
C VAL A 169 6.34 9.52 9.62
N ALA A 170 5.49 10.00 8.71
CA ALA A 170 5.78 11.15 7.87
C ALA A 170 4.50 11.81 7.33
N PHE A 171 4.57 13.10 6.97
CA PHE A 171 3.45 13.89 6.44
C PHE A 171 3.91 15.07 5.58
N SER A 172 3.05 15.54 4.67
CA SER A 172 3.22 16.75 3.86
C SER A 172 2.30 17.88 4.33
#